data_AF-A0A4U9H8A0-F1
#
_entry.id   AF-A0A4U9H8A0-F1
#
_cell.length_a   1.000
_cell.length_b   1.000
_cell.length_c   1.000
_cell.angle_alpha   90.00
_cell.angle_beta   90.00
_cell.angle_gamma   90.00
#
_symmetry.space_group_name_H-M   'P 1'
#
loop_
_entity.id
_entity.type
_entity.pdbx_description
1 polymer ?
#
loop_
_entity_poly.entity_id
_entity_poly.type
_entity_poly.pdbx_seq_one_letter_code
_entity_poly.pdbx_strand_id
1 'polypeptide(L)'
;MKDNHAFNEKNALQLDQQMCFALYSANLALHKVYRKLLSQLELTYPQYLVMLVLWERDEITVSDIGERLFLDSATLDAAAEASGGRRAAGALSRRRRRTAR
;
A
#
# COMPACT_ATOMS: atom_id res chain seq x y z
N MET A 1 52.65 -6.56 -5.13
CA MET A 1 51.44 -7.41 -5.13
C MET A 1 50.90 -7.47 -3.70
N LYS A 2 50.21 -6.42 -3.25
CA LYS A 2 49.56 -6.38 -1.94
C LYS A 2 48.21 -5.68 -2.12
N ASP A 3 47.16 -6.46 -1.92
CA ASP A 3 45.90 -6.08 -1.30
C ASP A 3 45.06 -5.01 -2.01
N ASN A 4 44.63 -5.28 -3.24
CA ASN A 4 43.60 -4.51 -3.96
C ASN A 4 42.18 -5.12 -3.81
N HIS A 5 41.96 -5.99 -2.81
CA HIS A 5 40.71 -6.72 -2.58
C HIS A 5 39.87 -6.20 -1.41
N ALA A 6 40.21 -5.06 -0.81
CA ALA A 6 39.21 -4.32 -0.06
C ALA A 6 38.32 -3.64 -1.10
N PHE A 7 37.33 -4.37 -1.63
CA PHE A 7 36.25 -3.85 -2.46
C PHE A 7 35.37 -2.95 -1.59
N ASN A 8 35.96 -1.85 -1.14
CA ASN A 8 35.35 -0.65 -0.60
C ASN A 8 34.02 -0.90 0.13
N GLU A 9 34.01 -1.83 1.10
CA GLU A 9 32.80 -2.28 1.79
C GLU A 9 32.08 -1.12 2.49
N LYS A 10 32.84 -0.07 2.86
CA LYS A 10 32.29 1.19 3.39
C LYS A 10 31.53 2.01 2.35
N ASN A 11 31.91 1.98 1.08
CA ASN A 11 31.16 2.67 0.03
C ASN A 11 29.90 1.88 -0.36
N ALA A 12 29.98 0.55 -0.41
CA ALA A 12 28.83 -0.30 -0.74
C ALA A 12 27.64 -0.16 0.23
N LEU A 13 27.85 0.38 1.44
CA LEU A 13 26.80 0.68 2.44
C LEU A 13 26.35 2.15 2.44
N GLN A 14 26.83 2.98 1.52
CA GLN A 14 26.34 4.36 1.38
C GLN A 14 24.90 4.36 0.90
N LEU A 15 24.09 5.25 1.49
CA LEU A 15 22.65 5.36 1.21
C LEU A 15 22.36 5.61 -0.28
N ASP A 16 23.16 6.46 -0.92
CA ASP A 16 23.03 6.81 -2.34
C ASP A 16 23.38 5.64 -3.28
N GLN A 17 24.05 4.61 -2.77
CA GLN A 17 24.35 3.37 -3.50
C GLN A 17 23.27 2.29 -3.28
N GLN A 18 22.25 2.56 -2.44
CA GLN A 18 21.20 1.59 -2.13
C GLN A 18 19.99 1.74 -3.05
N MET A 19 19.73 0.71 -3.87
CA MET A 19 18.53 0.65 -4.70
C MET A 19 17.23 0.69 -3.87
N CYS A 20 17.23 0.10 -2.66
CA CYS A 20 16.08 0.13 -1.77
C CYS A 20 15.73 1.57 -1.33
N PHE A 21 16.74 2.42 -1.14
CA PHE A 21 16.53 3.82 -0.78
C PHE A 21 16.02 4.65 -1.96
N ALA A 22 16.55 4.40 -3.17
CA ALA A 22 16.04 5.01 -4.39
C ALA A 22 14.55 4.67 -4.60
N LEU A 23 14.18 3.39 -4.41
CA LEU A 23 12.78 2.95 -4.53
C LEU A 23 11.90 3.56 -3.43
N TYR A 24 12.36 3.59 -2.18
CA TYR A 24 11.63 4.17 -1.06
C TYR A 24 11.37 5.68 -1.27
N SER A 25 12.39 6.44 -1.65
CA SER A 25 12.27 7.88 -1.87
C SER A 25 11.35 8.21 -3.06
N ALA A 26 11.43 7.42 -4.14
CA ALA A 26 10.51 7.52 -5.27
C ALA A 26 9.06 7.22 -4.86
N ASN A 27 8.85 6.15 -4.09
CA ASN A 27 7.52 5.80 -3.58
C ASN A 27 6.95 6.91 -2.68
N LEU A 28 7.76 7.47 -1.77
CA LEU A 28 7.35 8.58 -0.92
C LEU A 28 6.97 9.83 -1.73
N ALA A 29 7.73 10.15 -2.80
CA ALA A 29 7.41 11.25 -3.70
C ALA A 29 6.08 11.00 -4.43
N LEU A 30 5.85 9.77 -4.91
CA LEU A 30 4.61 9.36 -5.56
C LEU A 30 3.41 9.53 -4.62
N HIS A 31 3.51 9.05 -3.38
CA HIS A 31 2.46 9.20 -2.37
C HIS A 31 2.12 10.68 -2.10
N LYS A 32 3.11 11.58 -2.08
CA LYS A 32 2.88 13.02 -1.91
C LYS A 32 2.10 13.64 -3.08
N VAL A 33 2.41 13.22 -4.31
CA VAL A 33 1.70 13.67 -5.51
C VAL A 33 0.25 13.19 -5.46
N TYR A 34 0.03 11.89 -5.27
CA TYR A 34 -1.32 11.32 -5.21
C TYR A 34 -2.15 11.88 -4.06
N ARG A 35 -1.57 12.14 -2.88
CA ARG A 35 -2.31 12.75 -1.78
C ARG A 35 -2.91 14.11 -2.16
N LYS A 36 -2.20 14.92 -2.97
CA LYS A 36 -2.70 16.22 -3.44
C LYS A 36 -3.77 16.07 -4.52
N LEU A 37 -3.65 15.08 -5.40
CA LEU A 37 -4.63 14.83 -6.46
C LEU A 37 -5.93 14.25 -5.89
N LEU A 38 -5.80 13.31 -4.95
CA LEU A 38 -6.91 12.59 -4.35
C LEU A 38 -7.62 13.37 -3.24
N SER A 39 -7.05 14.49 -2.77
CA SER A 39 -7.67 15.28 -1.68
C SER A 39 -9.04 15.82 -2.06
N GLN A 40 -9.28 16.11 -3.34
CA GLN A 40 -10.59 16.56 -3.83
C GLN A 40 -11.64 15.45 -3.85
N LEU A 41 -11.20 14.19 -3.90
CA LEU A 41 -12.06 13.01 -3.92
C LEU A 41 -12.21 12.38 -2.53
N GLU A 42 -11.56 12.96 -1.51
CA GLU A 42 -11.49 12.42 -0.14
C GLU A 42 -10.95 10.97 -0.09
N LEU A 43 -10.09 10.61 -1.05
CA LEU A 43 -9.50 9.27 -1.15
C LEU A 43 -8.06 9.24 -0.65
N THR A 44 -7.68 8.11 -0.05
CA THR A 44 -6.28 7.76 0.22
C THR A 44 -5.67 6.97 -0.94
N TYR A 45 -4.34 6.92 -1.04
CA TYR A 45 -3.66 6.18 -2.10
C TYR A 45 -4.04 4.68 -2.14
N PRO A 46 -4.12 3.93 -1.01
CA PRO A 46 -4.61 2.55 -1.03
C PRO A 46 -6.07 2.42 -1.49
N GLN A 47 -6.95 3.32 -1.05
CA GLN A 47 -8.36 3.32 -1.50
C GLN A 47 -8.47 3.58 -3.00
N TYR A 48 -7.65 4.48 -3.54
CA TYR A 48 -7.56 4.70 -4.98
C TYR A 48 -7.14 3.44 -5.74
N LEU A 49 -6.17 2.67 -5.24
CA LEU A 49 -5.78 1.40 -5.85
C LEU A 49 -6.92 0.37 -5.85
N VAL A 50 -7.69 0.30 -4.75
CA VAL A 50 -8.91 -0.54 -4.70
C VAL A 50 -9.93 -0.10 -5.74
N MET A 51 -10.15 1.22 -5.87
CA MET A 51 -11.07 1.77 -6.89
C MET A 51 -10.63 1.43 -8.32
N LEU A 52 -9.32 1.47 -8.62
CA LEU A 52 -8.81 1.07 -9.94
C LEU A 52 -9.14 -0.39 -10.27
N VAL A 53 -9.01 -1.30 -9.29
CA VAL A 53 -9.34 -2.72 -9.47
C VAL A 53 -10.83 -2.91 -9.70
N LEU A 54 -11.67 -2.22 -8.92
CA LEU A 54 -13.13 -2.27 -9.06
C LEU A 54 -13.62 -1.69 -10.39
N TRP A 55 -12.95 -0.66 -10.93
CA TRP A 55 -13.31 -0.08 -12.23
C TRP A 55 -12.93 -0.97 -13.42
N GLU A 56 -11.94 -1.83 -13.26
CA GLU A 56 -11.52 -2.73 -14.34
C GLU A 56 -12.43 -3.95 -14.46
N ARG A 57 -12.95 -4.47 -13.34
CA ARG A 57 -13.78 -5.68 -13.29
C ARG A 57 -14.88 -5.57 -12.25
N ASP A 58 -16.10 -5.82 -12.68
CA ASP A 58 -17.23 -6.06 -11.78
C ASP A 58 -17.13 -7.43 -11.09
N GLU A 59 -17.82 -7.59 -9.96
CA GLU A 59 -17.95 -8.83 -9.17
C GLU A 59 -16.63 -9.43 -8.62
N ILE A 60 -15.59 -8.62 -8.43
CA ILE A 60 -14.34 -9.08 -7.80
C ILE A 60 -14.48 -9.21 -6.27
N THR A 61 -13.92 -10.28 -5.69
CA THR A 61 -13.98 -10.49 -4.23
C THR A 61 -12.89 -9.70 -3.51
N VAL A 62 -13.07 -9.46 -2.21
CA VAL A 62 -12.06 -8.79 -1.37
C VAL A 62 -10.73 -9.58 -1.33
N SER A 63 -10.80 -10.90 -1.43
CA SER A 63 -9.60 -11.76 -1.50
C SER A 63 -8.81 -11.49 -2.77
N ASP A 64 -9.49 -11.41 -3.91
CA ASP A 64 -8.86 -11.16 -5.21
C ASP A 64 -8.25 -9.76 -5.27
N ILE A 65 -8.87 -8.77 -4.64
CA ILE A 65 -8.30 -7.41 -4.51
C ILE A 65 -7.01 -7.45 -3.68
N GLY A 66 -7.02 -8.17 -2.55
CA GLY A 66 -5.83 -8.34 -1.70
C GLY A 66 -4.68 -9.01 -2.44
N GLU A 67 -4.96 -10.08 -3.18
CA GLU A 67 -3.97 -10.77 -4.02
C GLU A 67 -3.42 -9.87 -5.12
N ARG A 68 -4.28 -9.14 -5.82
CA ARG A 68 -3.88 -8.29 -6.94
C ARG A 68 -3.07 -7.07 -6.51
N LEU A 69 -3.37 -6.51 -5.34
CA LEU A 69 -2.66 -5.34 -4.81
C LEU A 69 -1.47 -5.71 -3.92
N PHE A 70 -1.21 -7.00 -3.70
CA PHE A 70 -0.22 -7.48 -2.73
C PHE A 70 -0.40 -6.84 -1.34
N LEU A 71 -1.66 -6.59 -0.96
CA LEU A 71 -2.02 -6.01 0.33
C LEU A 71 -2.43 -7.13 1.28
N ASP A 72 -1.68 -7.30 2.35
CA ASP A 72 -2.16 -8.11 3.47
C ASP A 72 -3.42 -7.46 4.05
N SER A 73 -4.38 -8.28 4.50
CA SER A 73 -5.66 -7.82 5.06
C SER A 73 -5.49 -6.76 6.16
N ALA A 74 -4.37 -6.80 6.90
CA ALA A 74 -4.00 -5.81 7.92
C ALA A 74 -3.73 -4.39 7.35
N THR A 75 -3.23 -4.26 6.12
CA THR A 75 -3.00 -2.94 5.48
C THR A 75 -4.29 -2.34 4.94
N LEU A 76 -5.22 -3.17 4.47
CA LEU A 76 -6.57 -2.75 4.09
C LEU A 76 -7.37 -2.25 5.31
N ASP A 77 -7.27 -2.96 6.44
CA ASP A 77 -7.90 -2.56 7.70
C ASP A 77 -7.27 -1.27 8.27
N ALA A 78 -5.94 -1.14 8.24
CA ALA A 78 -5.25 0.08 8.68
C ALA A 78 -5.58 1.31 7.81
N ALA A 79 -5.80 1.14 6.50
CA ALA A 79 -6.26 2.21 5.62
C ALA A 79 -7.70 2.67 5.94
N ALA A 80 -8.57 1.74 6.37
CA ALA A 80 -9.91 2.07 6.84
C ALA A 80 -9.87 2.82 8.18
N GLU A 81 -9.00 2.40 9.11
CA GLU A 81 -8.81 3.00 10.44
C GLU A 81 -8.20 4.42 10.36
N ALA A 82 -7.16 4.61 9.55
CA ALA A 82 -6.43 5.88 9.42
C ALA A 82 -7.27 7.04 8.87
N SER A 83 -8.44 6.74 8.29
CA SER A 83 -9.37 7.74 7.77
C SER A 83 -10.27 8.37 8.84
N GLY A 84 -10.22 7.92 10.11
CA GLY A 84 -10.82 8.61 11.24
C GLY A 84 -12.30 8.98 11.05
N GLY A 85 -13.22 8.02 11.18
CA GLY A 85 -14.64 8.38 11.36
C GLY A 85 -15.67 7.29 11.15
N ARG A 86 -15.91 6.44 12.17
CA ARG A 86 -17.23 5.87 12.56
C ARG A 86 -18.18 5.22 11.52
N ARG A 87 -17.84 5.02 10.24
CA ARG A 87 -18.80 4.46 9.25
C ARG A 87 -18.40 3.16 8.54
N ALA A 88 -17.11 2.84 8.42
CA ALA A 88 -16.69 1.62 7.69
C ALA A 88 -16.79 0.33 8.54
N ALA A 89 -16.43 0.40 9.83
CA ALA A 89 -16.45 -0.78 10.72
C ALA A 89 -17.86 -1.37 10.94
N GLY A 90 -18.90 -0.55 10.79
CA GLY A 90 -20.31 -0.97 10.87
C GLY A 90 -20.84 -1.65 9.61
N ALA A 91 -20.23 -1.41 8.44
CA ALA A 91 -20.68 -1.94 7.16
C ALA A 91 -20.11 -3.34 6.87
N LEU A 92 -18.85 -3.59 7.25
CA LEU A 92 -18.20 -4.89 7.05
C LEU A 92 -18.56 -5.92 8.14
N SER A 93 -18.93 -5.47 9.35
CA SER A 93 -19.33 -6.37 10.44
C SER A 93 -20.76 -6.93 10.33
N ARG A 94 -21.61 -6.42 9.43
CA ARG A 94 -23.01 -6.86 9.33
C ARG A 94 -23.24 -8.09 8.44
N ARG A 95 -22.23 -8.60 7.72
CA ARG A 95 -22.40 -9.74 6.80
C ARG A 95 -21.86 -11.09 7.29
N ARG A 96 -21.39 -11.20 8.54
CA ARG A 96 -20.92 -12.47 9.14
C ARG A 96 -21.91 -13.18 10.08
N ARG A 97 -23.17 -12.73 10.20
CA ARG A 97 -24.18 -13.36 11.10
C ARG A 97 -25.43 -13.92 10.40
N ARG A 98 -25.30 -14.53 9.21
CA ARG A 98 -26.42 -15.26 8.60
C ARG A 98 -26.02 -16.59 7.95
N THR A 99 -25.14 -17.35 8.58
CA THR A 99 -24.97 -18.80 8.31
C THR A 99 -24.42 -19.50 9.55
N ALA A 100 -25.29 -19.78 10.51
CA ALA A 100 -25.12 -20.90 11.43
C ALA A 100 -26.54 -21.38 11.76
N ARG A 101 -26.86 -22.54 11.23
CA ARG A 101 -28.07 -23.33 11.47
C ARG A 101 -27.93 -24.04 12.80
#